data_AF-A0AAV5A6M7-F1
#
_entry.id   AF-A0AAV5A6M7-F1
#
_cell.length_a   1.000
_cell.length_b   1.000
_cell.length_c   1.000
_cell.angle_alpha   90.00
_cell.angle_beta   90.00
_cell.angle_gamma   90.00
#
_symmetry.space_group_name_H-M   'P 1'
#
loop_
_entity.id
_entity.type
_entity.pdbx_description
1 polymer ?
#
loop_
_entity_poly.entity_id
_entity_poly.type
_entity_poly.pdbx_seq_one_letter_code
_entity_poly.pdbx_strand_id
1 'polypeptide(L)'
;MGSSLSFRSFWSLLTLLTLIVSITNNAHASPTPFSPEELSRLVEPRHFVMPKEGELILADNIVDPCTLSTTTTTQPQASSPAKTTAKPPSTPEKTTVKPSSTPTPTKTTTKPSPTTSSKPPATPSPTSSSRFVIYDDTPASGFPSPAKLQGFNTYILAFYLSNAGPFDLAEMWASLTAAQRSTMRANYKAVGVDTILVSAFGSTDIPTTTGVNPTTMAQKLAQFVSDFGLDGVDVDYEDFNAVQAGTAVAWLVTLTTELRSLMGPNKILTHAPVAPWFGLGGPYLMLDQKVGSQIDWYNIQFYSQGTEYTTCDSLVTQSGGVFPNTSIKEIMAAGVPQQKLVIGKPGKPSDVGVSLRRRGLPSSEGDNLLEDSHLIPRQINTNGFIDPATLATCVNQAKALGWRAGVMTWEFPDADNTWIKTVREQAFPDWRSDNETWVLLFVEMEVVESTLAE
;
A
#
# COMPACT_ATOMS: atom_id res chain seq x y z
N MET A 1 -67.41 -8.46 30.47
CA MET A 1 -68.12 -9.36 29.53
C MET A 1 -67.46 -9.27 28.17
N GLY A 2 -66.76 -10.33 27.75
CA GLY A 2 -66.30 -10.62 26.38
C GLY A 2 -65.01 -9.91 25.93
N SER A 3 -63.99 -10.56 25.37
CA SER A 3 -63.92 -11.88 24.74
C SER A 3 -62.45 -12.29 24.57
N SER A 4 -62.15 -13.57 24.77
CA SER A 4 -60.84 -14.19 24.54
C SER A 4 -60.46 -14.22 23.06
N LEU A 5 -59.33 -13.62 22.66
CA LEU A 5 -58.66 -13.96 21.41
C LEU A 5 -57.58 -15.02 21.68
N SER A 6 -57.74 -16.16 21.03
CA SER A 6 -56.94 -17.37 21.23
C SER A 6 -55.54 -17.28 20.59
N PHE A 7 -54.61 -18.00 21.22
CA PHE A 7 -53.23 -18.44 20.89
C PHE A 7 -52.89 -18.87 19.43
N ARG A 8 -53.71 -18.57 18.42
CA ARG A 8 -53.53 -19.01 17.02
C ARG A 8 -52.67 -18.07 16.15
N SER A 9 -52.38 -16.85 16.59
CA SER A 9 -51.63 -15.88 15.79
C SER A 9 -50.10 -16.06 15.83
N PHE A 10 -49.57 -16.79 16.82
CA PHE A 10 -48.13 -16.97 17.00
C PHE A 10 -47.52 -18.04 16.07
N TRP A 11 -48.33 -19.01 15.61
CA TRP A 11 -47.87 -20.04 14.68
C TRP A 11 -47.90 -19.60 13.20
N SER A 12 -48.71 -18.60 12.83
CA SER A 12 -48.75 -18.09 11.46
C SER A 12 -47.51 -17.25 11.08
N LEU A 13 -46.89 -16.55 12.03
CA LEU A 13 -45.67 -15.77 11.74
C LEU A 13 -44.42 -16.65 11.58
N LEU A 14 -44.30 -17.73 12.37
CA LEU A 14 -43.15 -18.63 12.29
C LEU A 14 -43.14 -19.46 11.00
N THR A 15 -44.33 -19.73 10.44
CA THR A 15 -44.49 -20.44 9.16
C THR A 15 -44.21 -19.53 7.96
N LEU A 16 -44.45 -18.22 8.07
CA LEU A 16 -44.13 -17.25 7.02
C LEU A 16 -42.60 -16.99 6.94
N LEU A 17 -41.90 -17.03 8.08
CA LEU A 17 -40.45 -16.83 8.14
C LEU A 17 -39.66 -18.03 7.58
N THR A 18 -40.19 -19.25 7.70
CA THR A 18 -39.59 -20.45 7.09
C THR A 18 -39.84 -20.54 5.57
N LEU A 19 -40.95 -19.96 5.07
CA LEU A 19 -41.23 -19.93 3.63
C LEU A 19 -40.35 -18.93 2.87
N ILE A 20 -39.98 -17.81 3.48
CA ILE A 20 -39.09 -16.80 2.87
C ILE A 20 -37.64 -17.32 2.78
N VAL A 21 -37.19 -18.12 3.74
CA VAL A 21 -35.85 -18.75 3.73
C VAL A 21 -35.74 -19.89 2.70
N SER A 22 -36.84 -20.53 2.32
CA SER A 22 -36.85 -21.53 1.23
C SER A 22 -36.94 -20.94 -0.18
N ILE A 23 -37.42 -19.70 -0.36
CA ILE A 23 -37.53 -19.07 -1.68
C ILE A 23 -36.20 -18.41 -2.11
N THR A 24 -35.31 -18.03 -1.18
CA THR A 24 -34.01 -17.43 -1.50
C THR A 24 -32.88 -18.45 -1.76
N ASN A 25 -33.10 -19.74 -1.53
CA ASN A 25 -32.10 -20.80 -1.75
C ASN A 25 -32.25 -21.58 -3.07
N ASN A 26 -33.14 -21.15 -3.98
CA ASN A 26 -33.36 -21.84 -5.26
C ASN A 26 -33.13 -20.91 -6.47
N ALA A 27 -31.95 -20.28 -6.52
CA ALA A 27 -31.43 -19.64 -7.73
C ALA A 27 -29.95 -20.04 -7.93
N HIS A 28 -29.75 -21.30 -8.31
CA HIS A 28 -28.52 -21.77 -8.95
C HIS A 28 -28.86 -22.19 -10.38
N ALA A 29 -28.65 -21.28 -11.32
CA ALA A 29 -28.53 -21.64 -12.73
C ALA A 29 -27.09 -22.13 -12.97
N SER A 30 -26.93 -23.44 -13.12
CA SER A 30 -25.68 -24.02 -13.62
C SER A 30 -25.48 -23.65 -15.09
N PRO A 31 -24.28 -23.25 -15.54
CA PRO A 31 -24.00 -23.15 -16.96
C PRO A 31 -23.88 -24.57 -17.56
N THR A 32 -24.53 -24.77 -18.70
CA THR A 32 -24.44 -26.00 -19.51
C THR A 32 -23.00 -26.31 -19.91
N PRO A 33 -22.56 -27.58 -19.87
CA PRO A 33 -21.24 -27.95 -20.41
C PRO A 33 -21.26 -27.89 -21.94
N PHE A 34 -20.21 -27.30 -22.52
CA PHE A 34 -19.93 -27.33 -23.95
C PHE A 34 -19.77 -28.77 -24.46
N SER A 35 -20.20 -29.03 -25.70
CA SER A 35 -20.03 -30.33 -26.34
C SER A 35 -18.55 -30.57 -26.71
N PRO A 36 -18.08 -31.83 -26.76
CA PRO A 36 -16.71 -32.18 -27.17
C PRO A 36 -16.30 -31.72 -28.58
N GLU A 37 -17.23 -31.23 -29.41
CA GLU A 37 -16.94 -30.73 -30.76
C GLU A 37 -16.59 -29.23 -30.82
N GLU A 38 -16.77 -28.48 -29.73
CA GLU A 38 -16.41 -27.03 -29.68
C GLU A 38 -15.02 -26.76 -29.08
N LEU A 39 -14.38 -27.76 -28.46
CA LEU A 39 -13.04 -27.66 -27.87
C LEU A 39 -11.89 -27.98 -28.84
N SER A 40 -12.18 -28.43 -30.07
CA SER A 40 -11.18 -28.81 -31.07
C SER A 40 -10.84 -27.71 -32.10
N ARG A 41 -11.38 -26.50 -31.95
CA ARG A 41 -11.17 -25.37 -32.90
C ARG A 41 -10.32 -24.21 -32.37
N LEU A 42 -9.63 -24.36 -31.24
CA LEU A 42 -8.85 -23.28 -30.62
C LEU A 42 -7.36 -23.59 -30.38
N VAL A 43 -6.77 -24.53 -31.12
CA VAL A 43 -5.32 -24.76 -31.07
C VAL A 43 -4.75 -24.88 -32.47
N GLU A 44 -4.30 -23.76 -33.03
CA GLU A 44 -3.24 -23.75 -34.04
C GLU A 44 -2.01 -23.02 -33.47
N PRO A 45 -0.82 -23.65 -33.43
CA PRO A 45 0.39 -22.99 -32.97
C PRO A 45 0.96 -22.11 -34.09
N ARG A 46 0.71 -20.80 -34.04
CA ARG A 46 1.50 -19.85 -34.82
C ARG A 46 2.90 -19.76 -34.23
N HIS A 47 3.86 -20.29 -34.99
CA HIS A 47 5.29 -20.14 -34.75
C HIS A 47 5.65 -18.65 -34.82
N PHE A 48 6.06 -18.06 -33.71
CA PHE A 48 6.70 -16.75 -33.68
C PHE A 48 8.20 -16.95 -33.51
N VAL A 49 8.94 -16.71 -34.59
CA VAL A 49 10.40 -16.75 -34.62
C VAL A 49 10.91 -15.39 -34.15
N MET A 50 11.70 -15.37 -33.08
CA MET A 50 12.43 -14.19 -32.61
C MET A 50 13.52 -13.81 -33.61
N PRO A 51 13.62 -12.56 -34.09
CA PRO A 51 14.84 -12.07 -34.72
C PRO A 51 15.88 -11.74 -33.64
N LYS A 52 17.11 -12.18 -33.89
CA LYS A 52 18.30 -11.83 -33.11
C LYS A 52 18.65 -10.35 -33.26
N GLU A 53 19.34 -9.83 -32.27
CA GLU A 53 19.85 -8.46 -32.16
C GLU A 53 20.66 -8.01 -33.39
N GLY A 54 20.49 -6.72 -33.73
CA GLY A 54 21.48 -5.91 -34.45
C GLY A 54 21.25 -5.72 -35.94
N GLU A 55 20.41 -4.75 -36.33
CA GLU A 55 20.68 -3.95 -37.53
C GLU A 55 19.95 -2.60 -37.49
N LEU A 56 20.76 -1.53 -37.42
CA LEU A 56 20.35 -0.15 -37.55
C LEU A 56 20.24 0.13 -39.06
N ILE A 57 19.04 0.39 -39.59
CA ILE A 57 18.90 0.93 -40.95
C ILE A 57 18.70 2.44 -40.83
N LEU A 58 19.78 3.16 -41.13
CA LEU A 58 19.80 4.57 -41.47
C LEU A 58 19.05 4.76 -42.80
N ALA A 59 18.13 5.71 -42.84
CA ALA A 59 17.70 6.35 -44.07
C ALA A 59 17.93 7.86 -43.90
N ASP A 60 18.97 8.33 -44.57
CA ASP A 60 19.34 9.72 -44.74
C ASP A 60 18.19 10.54 -45.34
N ASN A 61 18.06 11.78 -44.89
CA ASN A 61 17.81 12.88 -45.82
C ASN A 61 18.53 14.14 -45.35
N ILE A 62 19.52 14.47 -46.19
CA ILE A 62 20.39 15.62 -46.21
C ILE A 62 19.57 16.87 -46.53
N VAL A 63 19.80 17.96 -45.78
CA VAL A 63 19.89 19.31 -46.38
C VAL A 63 21.00 20.09 -45.68
N ASP A 64 21.84 20.70 -46.53
CA ASP A 64 23.19 21.21 -46.29
C ASP A 64 23.32 22.53 -45.49
N PRO A 65 24.57 22.88 -45.06
CA PRO A 65 24.90 23.97 -44.14
C PRO A 65 25.51 25.22 -44.81
N CYS A 66 25.46 26.37 -44.12
CA CYS A 66 26.32 27.56 -44.25
C CYS A 66 25.97 28.51 -43.07
N THR A 67 26.82 29.25 -42.34
CA THR A 67 28.25 29.61 -42.42
C THR A 67 28.62 30.48 -41.19
N LEU A 68 29.92 30.47 -40.81
CA LEU A 68 30.72 31.56 -40.17
C LEU A 68 30.41 31.93 -38.70
N SER A 69 31.35 32.29 -37.81
CA SER A 69 32.82 32.35 -37.80
C SER A 69 33.31 32.53 -36.34
N THR A 70 34.43 31.89 -36.02
CA THR A 70 35.52 32.25 -35.08
C THR A 70 35.35 33.34 -34.01
N THR A 71 35.72 33.03 -32.76
CA THR A 71 36.79 33.76 -32.06
C THR A 71 37.40 32.95 -30.92
N THR A 72 38.73 32.93 -30.89
CA THR A 72 39.62 32.28 -29.91
C THR A 72 40.12 33.35 -28.95
N THR A 73 40.17 33.11 -27.63
CA THR A 73 41.22 33.71 -26.78
C THR A 73 41.46 32.94 -25.47
N THR A 74 42.71 32.48 -25.32
CA THR A 74 43.57 32.40 -24.12
C THR A 74 43.17 31.62 -22.85
N GLN A 75 44.01 30.60 -22.61
CA GLN A 75 44.45 29.98 -21.34
C GLN A 75 45.16 30.98 -20.39
N PRO A 76 45.51 30.68 -19.10
CA PRO A 76 46.33 29.50 -18.72
C PRO A 76 46.12 28.82 -17.34
N GLN A 77 46.77 27.65 -17.23
CA GLN A 77 47.03 26.81 -16.07
C GLN A 77 47.85 27.49 -14.95
N ALA A 78 47.68 26.99 -13.71
CA ALA A 78 48.72 26.88 -12.66
C ALA A 78 48.18 25.94 -11.55
N SER A 79 48.64 24.69 -11.39
CA SER A 79 49.88 24.19 -10.75
C SER A 79 49.76 23.94 -9.23
N SER A 80 49.93 22.68 -8.83
CA SER A 80 50.27 22.24 -7.46
C SER A 80 51.65 22.76 -7.00
N PRO A 81 51.98 22.52 -5.72
CA PRO A 81 53.16 21.71 -5.45
C PRO A 81 52.97 20.62 -4.37
N ALA A 82 53.69 19.51 -4.58
CA ALA A 82 54.02 18.44 -3.62
C ALA A 82 54.98 18.96 -2.51
N LYS A 83 55.36 18.30 -1.41
CA LYS A 83 55.79 16.91 -1.13
C LYS A 83 56.17 16.91 0.38
N THR A 84 56.06 15.85 1.20
CA THR A 84 57.18 14.93 1.51
C THR A 84 56.87 13.95 2.68
N THR A 85 57.17 12.64 2.47
CA THR A 85 57.86 11.63 3.34
C THR A 85 57.33 11.30 4.77
N ALA A 86 57.33 10.07 5.35
CA ALA A 86 58.02 8.79 5.11
C ALA A 86 57.36 7.58 5.84
N LYS A 87 57.47 6.39 5.20
CA LYS A 87 57.65 4.95 5.60
C LYS A 87 57.17 4.31 6.97
N PRO A 88 56.62 3.06 6.96
CA PRO A 88 56.34 2.14 8.10
C PRO A 88 57.58 1.24 8.43
N PRO A 89 57.60 0.15 9.28
CA PRO A 89 56.52 -0.67 9.90
C PRO A 89 56.77 -1.18 11.35
N SER A 90 55.83 -1.92 11.96
CA SER A 90 56.15 -3.06 12.86
C SER A 90 54.94 -3.92 13.27
N THR A 91 55.08 -5.21 13.04
CA THR A 91 54.58 -6.36 13.84
C THR A 91 55.74 -7.36 13.79
N PRO A 92 56.07 -8.13 14.85
CA PRO A 92 55.19 -9.19 15.35
C PRO A 92 55.33 -9.51 16.85
N GLU A 93 54.29 -10.04 17.51
CA GLU A 93 54.54 -11.11 18.49
C GLU A 93 53.38 -12.09 18.61
N LYS A 94 53.78 -13.31 18.91
CA LYS A 94 53.16 -14.60 18.73
C LYS A 94 52.94 -15.17 20.11
N THR A 95 51.71 -15.59 20.44
CA THR A 95 51.53 -16.56 21.53
C THR A 95 50.54 -17.64 21.14
N THR A 96 51.12 -18.80 20.86
CA THR A 96 50.54 -20.13 20.73
C THR A 96 50.01 -20.64 22.07
N VAL A 97 48.77 -21.16 22.12
CA VAL A 97 48.41 -22.35 22.90
C VAL A 97 47.37 -23.19 22.12
N LYS A 98 47.58 -24.51 22.14
CA LYS A 98 46.96 -25.63 21.39
C LYS A 98 45.75 -26.24 22.18
N PRO A 99 45.08 -27.36 21.79
CA PRO A 99 43.63 -27.44 21.68
C PRO A 99 42.98 -28.54 22.55
N SER A 100 41.67 -28.50 22.74
CA SER A 100 40.86 -29.64 23.24
C SER A 100 39.37 -29.25 23.10
N SER A 101 38.39 -30.01 22.64
CA SER A 101 38.28 -31.39 22.14
C SER A 101 36.92 -31.48 21.43
N THR A 102 36.89 -32.11 20.26
CA THR A 102 35.69 -32.50 19.51
C THR A 102 34.91 -33.62 20.22
N PRO A 103 33.57 -33.66 20.15
CA PRO A 103 32.83 -34.91 20.22
C PRO A 103 32.28 -35.30 18.84
N THR A 104 32.65 -36.51 18.44
CA THR A 104 32.23 -37.25 17.24
C THR A 104 30.74 -37.63 17.31
N PRO A 105 30.02 -37.68 16.17
CA PRO A 105 28.61 -38.08 16.12
C PRO A 105 28.48 -39.60 16.26
N THR A 106 27.60 -40.04 17.15
CA THR A 106 27.23 -41.46 17.27
C THR A 106 26.16 -41.80 16.23
N LYS A 107 26.50 -42.78 15.38
CA LYS A 107 25.67 -43.32 14.31
C LYS A 107 24.84 -44.48 14.87
N THR A 108 23.57 -44.23 15.19
CA THR A 108 22.62 -45.30 15.53
C THR A 108 21.83 -45.68 14.28
N THR A 109 21.91 -46.97 13.94
CA THR A 109 21.21 -47.61 12.83
C THR A 109 19.85 -48.12 13.32
N THR A 110 18.75 -47.67 12.72
CA THR A 110 17.44 -48.30 12.84
C THR A 110 16.77 -48.41 11.48
N LYS A 111 16.33 -49.64 11.18
CA LYS A 111 15.69 -50.15 9.96
C LYS A 111 14.25 -49.58 9.78
N PRO A 112 13.73 -49.40 8.55
CA PRO A 112 12.46 -48.71 8.31
C PRO A 112 11.23 -49.63 8.46
N SER A 113 10.11 -49.06 8.90
CA SER A 113 8.75 -49.61 8.77
C SER A 113 7.76 -48.50 8.38
N PRO A 114 6.66 -48.81 7.68
CA PRO A 114 6.04 -47.93 6.70
C PRO A 114 4.87 -47.08 7.22
N THR A 115 4.43 -46.13 6.37
CA THR A 115 3.14 -45.38 6.39
C THR A 115 2.98 -44.35 7.53
N THR A 116 2.58 -43.10 7.33
CA THR A 116 1.51 -42.52 6.49
C THR A 116 1.82 -41.06 6.11
N SER A 117 1.42 -40.64 4.90
CA SER A 117 1.42 -39.24 4.46
C SER A 117 0.48 -38.39 5.32
N SER A 118 1.03 -37.62 6.26
CA SER A 118 0.29 -36.55 6.95
C SER A 118 0.47 -35.25 6.17
N LYS A 119 -0.60 -34.82 5.50
CA LYS A 119 -0.75 -33.45 4.98
C LYS A 119 -0.40 -32.46 6.11
N PRO A 120 0.47 -31.46 5.88
CA PRO A 120 0.74 -30.45 6.90
C PRO A 120 -0.56 -29.77 7.33
N PRO A 121 -0.74 -29.45 8.62
CA PRO A 121 -1.90 -28.67 9.07
C PRO A 121 -1.95 -27.37 8.28
N ALA A 122 -3.08 -27.08 7.66
CA ALA A 122 -3.30 -25.78 7.04
C ALA A 122 -3.16 -24.71 8.12
N THR A 123 -2.18 -23.83 7.97
CA THR A 123 -2.07 -22.61 8.78
C THR A 123 -3.40 -21.88 8.70
N PRO A 124 -4.03 -21.50 9.82
CA PRO A 124 -5.25 -20.70 9.78
C PRO A 124 -4.93 -19.38 9.08
N SER A 125 -5.58 -19.10 7.96
CA SER A 125 -5.53 -17.78 7.32
C SER A 125 -5.94 -16.74 8.36
N PRO A 126 -5.15 -15.67 8.59
CA PRO A 126 -5.65 -14.55 9.35
C PRO A 126 -6.86 -14.01 8.59
N THR A 127 -8.00 -13.96 9.25
CA THR A 127 -9.17 -13.22 8.78
C THR A 127 -8.73 -11.77 8.60
N SER A 128 -8.32 -11.39 7.39
CA SER A 128 -7.86 -10.03 7.11
C SER A 128 -9.06 -9.10 7.18
N SER A 129 -9.21 -8.41 8.30
CA SER A 129 -10.09 -7.24 8.40
C SER A 129 -9.71 -6.24 7.30
N SER A 130 -10.67 -5.48 6.78
CA SER A 130 -10.34 -4.39 5.86
C SER A 130 -9.52 -3.31 6.59
N ARG A 131 -8.67 -2.59 5.86
CA ARG A 131 -7.76 -1.54 6.33
C ARG A 131 -8.37 -0.18 6.02
N PHE A 132 -8.50 0.67 7.03
CA PHE A 132 -8.93 2.05 6.87
C PHE A 132 -7.83 2.92 7.45
N VAL A 133 -7.03 3.49 6.55
CA VAL A 133 -5.72 4.07 6.85
C VAL A 133 -5.77 5.58 6.63
N ILE A 134 -5.16 6.33 7.54
CA ILE A 134 -5.01 7.78 7.43
C ILE A 134 -3.56 8.16 7.74
N TYR A 135 -2.95 8.92 6.82
CA TYR A 135 -1.67 9.59 7.01
C TYR A 135 -1.89 10.96 7.64
N ASP A 136 -0.90 11.43 8.40
CA ASP A 136 -0.89 12.76 9.01
C ASP A 136 0.52 13.32 9.00
N ASP A 137 0.70 14.40 8.23
CA ASP A 137 1.93 15.19 8.10
C ASP A 137 1.70 16.64 8.57
N THR A 138 0.74 16.87 9.47
CA THR A 138 0.34 18.22 9.90
C THR A 138 0.72 18.56 11.34
N PRO A 139 2.02 18.69 11.67
CA PRO A 139 2.47 18.89 13.05
C PRO A 139 1.89 20.17 13.68
N ALA A 140 1.64 21.20 12.86
CA ALA A 140 1.04 22.47 13.28
C ALA A 140 -0.39 22.30 13.82
N SER A 141 -1.12 21.27 13.39
CA SER A 141 -2.48 20.95 13.86
C SER A 141 -2.47 20.14 15.16
N GLY A 142 -1.33 19.58 15.54
CA GLY A 142 -1.22 18.62 16.63
C GLY A 142 -1.91 17.29 16.34
N PHE A 143 -1.83 16.37 17.30
CA PHE A 143 -2.46 15.06 17.16
C PHE A 143 -4.00 15.16 17.03
N PRO A 144 -4.62 14.40 16.11
CA PRO A 144 -6.07 14.38 15.95
C PRO A 144 -6.79 14.00 17.24
N SER A 145 -7.95 14.62 17.50
CA SER A 145 -8.84 14.09 18.54
C SER A 145 -9.35 12.69 18.15
N PRO A 146 -9.62 11.77 19.10
CA PRO A 146 -10.15 10.44 18.78
C PRO A 146 -11.42 10.47 17.92
N ALA A 147 -12.31 11.44 18.14
CA ALA A 147 -13.52 11.58 17.34
C ALA A 147 -13.24 11.77 15.83
N LYS A 148 -12.14 12.45 15.49
CA LYS A 148 -11.72 12.69 14.11
C LYS A 148 -11.12 11.45 13.43
N LEU A 149 -10.70 10.45 14.20
CA LEU A 149 -10.17 9.19 13.69
C LEU A 149 -11.20 8.06 13.67
N GLN A 150 -12.42 8.29 14.17
CA GLN A 150 -13.47 7.28 14.17
C GLN A 150 -13.75 6.78 12.75
N GLY A 151 -13.73 5.45 12.59
CA GLY A 151 -13.94 4.80 11.30
C GLY A 151 -12.65 4.45 10.56
N PHE A 152 -11.50 4.95 11.01
CA PHE A 152 -10.18 4.41 10.66
C PHE A 152 -9.77 3.32 11.66
N ASN A 153 -8.88 2.42 11.23
CA ASN A 153 -8.25 1.42 12.10
C ASN A 153 -6.72 1.50 12.11
N THR A 154 -6.13 2.30 11.23
CA THR A 154 -4.69 2.51 11.12
C THR A 154 -4.40 4.00 10.98
N TYR A 155 -3.52 4.52 11.85
CA TYR A 155 -3.01 5.89 11.81
C TYR A 155 -1.51 5.85 11.51
N ILE A 156 -1.05 6.60 10.52
CA ILE A 156 0.34 6.59 10.07
C ILE A 156 0.97 7.96 10.31
N LEU A 157 2.03 7.96 11.13
CA LEU A 157 2.82 9.14 11.46
C LEU A 157 3.82 9.39 10.33
N ALA A 158 3.64 10.49 9.60
CA ALA A 158 4.54 10.92 8.56
C ALA A 158 5.52 11.97 9.17
N PHE A 159 6.85 11.86 9.06
CA PHE A 159 7.67 10.85 8.38
C PHE A 159 8.94 10.48 9.18
N TYR A 160 9.64 9.43 8.76
CA TYR A 160 11.04 9.16 9.12
C TYR A 160 11.91 9.29 7.87
N LEU A 161 12.76 10.30 7.82
CA LEU A 161 13.66 10.58 6.69
C LEU A 161 15.01 9.87 6.87
N SER A 162 15.57 9.38 5.77
CA SER A 162 16.81 8.62 5.70
C SER A 162 18.03 9.42 6.17
N ASN A 163 18.01 10.73 5.94
CA ASN A 163 19.09 11.67 6.25
C ASN A 163 18.88 12.47 7.56
N ALA A 164 17.64 12.60 8.04
CA ALA A 164 17.29 13.43 9.19
C ALA A 164 16.79 12.65 10.41
N GLY A 165 16.30 11.41 10.22
CA GLY A 165 15.63 10.65 11.27
C GLY A 165 14.14 10.98 11.35
N PRO A 166 13.50 10.89 12.54
CA PRO A 166 12.10 11.25 12.67
C PRO A 166 11.88 12.73 12.32
N PHE A 167 10.79 12.99 11.61
CA PHE A 167 10.40 14.29 11.12
C PHE A 167 8.89 14.48 11.34
N ASP A 168 8.42 15.72 11.36
CA ASP A 168 7.00 16.08 11.51
C ASP A 168 6.26 15.29 12.61
N LEU A 169 5.21 14.53 12.28
CA LEU A 169 4.42 13.79 13.28
C LEU A 169 5.21 12.67 13.97
N ALA A 170 6.18 12.07 13.28
CA ALA A 170 7.05 11.07 13.91
C ALA A 170 7.96 11.71 14.96
N GLU A 171 8.50 12.91 14.70
CA GLU A 171 9.28 13.66 15.69
C GLU A 171 8.41 14.08 16.88
N MET A 172 7.21 14.58 16.61
CA MET A 172 6.24 14.91 17.67
C MET A 172 5.91 13.69 18.54
N TRP A 173 5.69 12.52 17.94
CA TRP A 173 5.42 11.28 18.69
C TRP A 173 6.61 10.85 19.55
N ALA A 174 7.82 11.02 19.02
CA ALA A 174 9.06 10.74 19.75
C ALA A 174 9.22 11.68 20.96
N SER A 175 8.79 12.93 20.86
CA SER A 175 8.86 13.93 21.93
C SER A 175 7.93 13.66 23.12
N LEU A 176 6.88 12.84 22.93
CA LEU A 176 5.97 12.45 24.01
C LEU A 176 6.70 11.60 25.06
N THR A 177 6.25 11.68 26.31
CA THR A 177 6.61 10.69 27.33
C THR A 177 5.95 9.34 27.04
N ALA A 178 6.49 8.26 27.59
CA ALA A 178 5.88 6.93 27.46
C ALA A 178 4.43 6.89 28.00
N ALA A 179 4.13 7.63 29.07
CA ALA A 179 2.78 7.74 29.63
C ALA A 179 1.82 8.47 28.68
N GLN A 180 2.26 9.57 28.05
CA GLN A 180 1.45 10.28 27.04
C GLN A 180 1.16 9.39 25.83
N ARG A 181 2.16 8.68 25.30
CA ARG A 181 1.95 7.70 24.23
C ARG A 181 0.95 6.62 24.62
N SER A 182 1.07 6.07 25.83
CA SER A 182 0.14 5.06 26.34
C SER A 182 -1.30 5.58 26.42
N THR A 183 -1.50 6.80 26.93
CA THR A 183 -2.83 7.43 27.00
C THR A 183 -3.40 7.69 25.61
N MET A 184 -2.59 8.22 24.68
CA MET A 184 -3.02 8.49 23.31
C MET A 184 -3.42 7.20 22.58
N ARG A 185 -2.62 6.14 22.71
CA ARG A 185 -2.96 4.80 22.19
C ARG A 185 -4.26 4.27 22.74
N ALA A 186 -4.51 4.40 24.04
CA ALA A 186 -5.76 3.96 24.65
C ALA A 186 -6.97 4.73 24.09
N ASN A 187 -6.83 6.05 23.90
CA ASN A 187 -7.89 6.90 23.36
C ASN A 187 -8.19 6.58 21.88
N TYR A 188 -7.15 6.35 21.07
CA TYR A 188 -7.30 5.97 19.66
C TYR A 188 -7.89 4.57 19.51
N LYS A 189 -7.45 3.62 20.35
CA LYS A 189 -8.03 2.29 20.40
C LYS A 189 -9.52 2.30 20.76
N ALA A 190 -9.94 3.19 21.66
CA ALA A 190 -11.34 3.31 22.07
C ALA A 190 -12.28 3.69 20.90
N VAL A 191 -11.76 4.32 19.84
CA VAL A 191 -12.51 4.67 18.62
C VAL A 191 -12.24 3.73 17.44
N GLY A 192 -11.49 2.64 17.67
CA GLY A 192 -11.21 1.59 16.67
C GLY A 192 -9.87 1.68 15.94
N VAL A 193 -9.02 2.66 16.29
CA VAL A 193 -7.65 2.75 15.76
C VAL A 193 -6.72 1.88 16.60
N ASP A 194 -6.57 0.62 16.17
CA ASP A 194 -5.74 -0.37 16.84
C ASP A 194 -4.26 -0.29 16.43
N THR A 195 -3.96 0.36 15.29
CA THR A 195 -2.62 0.37 14.69
C THR A 195 -2.09 1.79 14.54
N ILE A 196 -0.85 2.03 15.01
CA ILE A 196 -0.08 3.24 14.74
C ILE A 196 1.26 2.87 14.11
N LEU A 197 1.52 3.34 12.90
CA LEU A 197 2.76 3.11 12.14
C LEU A 197 3.57 4.40 12.02
N VAL A 198 4.85 4.27 11.68
CA VAL A 198 5.65 5.38 11.12
C VAL A 198 5.81 5.17 9.62
N SER A 199 5.59 6.22 8.82
CA SER A 199 5.94 6.22 7.40
C SER A 199 7.40 6.61 7.22
N ALA A 200 8.18 5.79 6.54
CA ALA A 200 9.55 6.08 6.15
C ALA A 200 9.58 6.76 4.77
N PHE A 201 10.40 7.80 4.65
CA PHE A 201 10.69 8.56 3.43
C PHE A 201 9.58 9.54 3.03
N GLY A 202 8.88 9.34 1.92
CA GLY A 202 8.02 10.31 1.27
C GLY A 202 8.69 11.00 0.07
N SER A 203 7.93 11.87 -0.60
CA SER A 203 8.28 12.47 -1.90
C SER A 203 9.62 13.22 -1.98
N THR A 204 10.16 13.68 -0.84
CA THR A 204 11.40 14.48 -0.79
C THR A 204 12.66 13.66 -0.52
N ASP A 205 12.50 12.38 -0.18
CA ASP A 205 13.61 11.52 0.23
C ASP A 205 13.89 10.44 -0.81
N ILE A 206 15.15 10.37 -1.24
CA ILE A 206 15.61 9.53 -2.36
C ILE A 206 16.74 8.60 -1.89
N PRO A 207 16.44 7.63 -0.99
CA PRO A 207 17.45 6.92 -0.23
C PRO A 207 18.37 6.06 -1.11
N THR A 208 17.87 5.47 -2.19
CA THR A 208 18.70 4.64 -3.07
C THR A 208 19.66 5.50 -3.88
N THR A 209 19.16 6.59 -4.46
CA THR A 209 19.92 7.54 -5.28
C THR A 209 20.99 8.26 -4.48
N THR A 210 20.73 8.56 -3.20
CA THR A 210 21.70 9.18 -2.28
C THR A 210 22.65 8.18 -1.62
N GLY A 211 22.54 6.89 -1.93
CA GLY A 211 23.47 5.85 -1.48
C GLY A 211 23.24 5.39 -0.04
N VAL A 212 22.04 5.56 0.51
CA VAL A 212 21.67 5.03 1.82
C VAL A 212 21.76 3.51 1.80
N ASN A 213 22.43 2.93 2.80
CA ASN A 213 22.49 1.48 2.94
C ASN A 213 21.13 0.95 3.45
N PRO A 214 20.46 0.03 2.72
CA PRO A 214 19.12 -0.45 3.09
C PRO A 214 19.11 -1.24 4.41
N THR A 215 20.17 -1.98 4.72
CA THR A 215 20.27 -2.74 5.99
C THR A 215 20.39 -1.80 7.18
N THR A 216 21.27 -0.80 7.12
CA THR A 216 21.40 0.19 8.19
C THR A 216 20.12 1.02 8.34
N MET A 217 19.41 1.30 7.24
CA MET A 217 18.13 2.00 7.29
C MET A 217 17.06 1.15 7.98
N ALA A 218 16.93 -0.13 7.64
CA ALA A 218 16.02 -1.05 8.32
C ALA A 218 16.29 -1.13 9.83
N GLN A 219 17.57 -1.16 10.23
CA GLN A 219 17.96 -1.17 11.65
C GLN A 219 17.49 0.09 12.39
N LYS A 220 17.68 1.27 11.79
CA LYS A 220 17.22 2.54 12.37
C LYS A 220 15.70 2.59 12.52
N LEU A 221 14.97 2.15 11.50
CA LEU A 221 13.49 2.13 11.50
C LEU A 221 12.94 1.14 12.54
N ALA A 222 13.48 -0.09 12.57
CA ALA A 222 13.07 -1.09 13.55
C ALA A 222 13.36 -0.64 14.99
N GLN A 223 14.51 0.02 15.21
CA GLN A 223 14.84 0.61 16.51
C GLN A 223 13.85 1.70 16.90
N PHE A 224 13.51 2.62 15.99
CA PHE A 224 12.52 3.67 16.22
C PHE A 224 11.15 3.08 16.59
N VAL A 225 10.71 2.05 15.86
CA VAL A 225 9.45 1.33 16.18
C VAL A 225 9.47 0.77 17.60
N SER A 226 10.58 0.17 18.02
CA SER A 226 10.74 -0.36 19.37
C SER A 226 10.74 0.74 20.44
N ASP A 227 11.56 1.77 20.26
CA ASP A 227 11.77 2.83 21.26
C ASP A 227 10.52 3.65 21.55
N PHE A 228 9.71 3.87 20.51
CA PHE A 228 8.52 4.70 20.59
C PHE A 228 7.22 3.90 20.60
N GLY A 229 7.33 2.57 20.75
CA GLY A 229 6.20 1.67 20.91
C GLY A 229 5.22 1.75 19.75
N LEU A 230 5.70 1.76 18.51
CA LEU A 230 4.90 1.73 17.29
C LEU A 230 4.55 0.29 16.89
N ASP A 231 3.53 0.12 16.06
CA ASP A 231 3.06 -1.20 15.62
C ASP A 231 3.79 -1.70 14.36
N GLY A 232 4.55 -0.84 13.70
CA GLY A 232 5.25 -1.19 12.47
C GLY A 232 5.77 -0.01 11.67
N VAL A 233 6.17 -0.32 10.44
CA VAL A 233 6.71 0.62 9.45
C VAL A 233 5.85 0.59 8.19
N ASP A 234 5.55 1.76 7.66
CA ASP A 234 5.14 1.95 6.27
C ASP A 234 6.32 2.47 5.45
N VAL A 235 6.58 1.91 4.28
CA VAL A 235 7.68 2.32 3.39
C VAL A 235 7.12 3.14 2.24
N ASP A 236 7.19 4.46 2.36
CA ASP A 236 6.76 5.42 1.35
C ASP A 236 7.91 5.82 0.42
N TYR A 237 8.40 4.83 -0.32
CA TYR A 237 9.56 4.98 -1.19
C TYR A 237 9.17 5.71 -2.48
N GLU A 238 9.67 6.93 -2.71
CA GLU A 238 9.39 7.73 -3.91
C GLU A 238 10.65 8.10 -4.71
N ASP A 239 11.67 7.23 -4.70
CA ASP A 239 12.91 7.46 -5.45
C ASP A 239 12.78 7.09 -6.93
N PHE A 240 12.14 7.99 -7.69
CA PHE A 240 11.93 7.85 -9.13
C PHE A 240 13.22 7.71 -9.93
N ASN A 241 14.32 8.32 -9.49
CA ASN A 241 15.62 8.23 -10.16
C ASN A 241 16.16 6.79 -10.05
N ALA A 242 16.09 6.17 -8.87
CA ALA A 242 16.49 4.79 -8.68
C ALA A 242 15.56 3.78 -9.38
N VAL A 243 14.26 4.10 -9.51
CA VAL A 243 13.35 3.32 -10.34
C VAL A 243 13.75 3.40 -11.80
N GLN A 244 14.03 4.60 -12.32
CA GLN A 244 14.50 4.79 -13.69
C GLN A 244 15.84 4.10 -13.96
N ALA A 245 16.75 4.08 -12.97
CA ALA A 245 18.03 3.40 -13.05
C ALA A 245 17.95 1.88 -12.83
N GLY A 246 16.78 1.33 -12.49
CA GLY A 246 16.59 -0.10 -12.22
C GLY A 246 17.23 -0.59 -10.92
N THR A 247 17.63 0.30 -10.02
CA THR A 247 18.31 -0.04 -8.75
C THR A 247 17.34 -0.17 -7.57
N ALA A 248 16.13 0.41 -7.68
CA ALA A 248 15.14 0.45 -6.60
C ALA A 248 14.75 -0.94 -6.06
N VAL A 249 14.49 -1.92 -6.92
CA VAL A 249 13.98 -3.23 -6.47
C VAL A 249 14.98 -3.98 -5.60
N ALA A 250 16.27 -3.99 -5.97
CA ALA A 250 17.29 -4.67 -5.17
C ALA A 250 17.45 -4.02 -3.78
N TRP A 251 17.37 -2.68 -3.74
CA TRP A 251 17.41 -1.93 -2.50
C TRP A 251 16.19 -2.22 -1.62
N LEU A 252 14.97 -2.16 -2.17
CA LEU A 252 13.72 -2.44 -1.47
C LEU A 252 13.63 -3.87 -0.96
N VAL A 253 14.10 -4.87 -1.73
CA VAL A 253 14.16 -6.27 -1.28
C VAL A 253 15.03 -6.40 -0.03
N THR A 254 16.18 -5.72 -0.01
CA THR A 254 17.10 -5.75 1.13
C THR A 254 16.48 -5.06 2.35
N LEU A 255 15.91 -3.86 2.17
CA LEU A 255 15.22 -3.13 3.24
C LEU A 255 14.08 -3.96 3.83
N THR A 256 13.19 -4.47 2.98
CA THR A 256 11.98 -5.22 3.40
C THR A 256 12.36 -6.48 4.17
N THR A 257 13.36 -7.22 3.68
CA THR A 257 13.80 -8.47 4.32
C THR A 257 14.42 -8.20 5.69
N GLU A 258 15.25 -7.18 5.80
CA GLU A 258 15.88 -6.81 7.06
C GLU A 258 14.84 -6.27 8.06
N LEU A 259 13.91 -5.40 7.63
CA LEU A 259 12.81 -4.90 8.46
C LEU A 259 11.97 -6.05 9.02
N ARG A 260 11.55 -6.99 8.15
CA ARG A 260 10.75 -8.14 8.58
C ARG A 260 11.52 -9.04 9.56
N SER A 261 12.81 -9.26 9.32
CA SER A 261 13.68 -10.03 10.21
C SER A 261 13.78 -9.40 11.61
N LEU A 262 14.02 -8.09 11.68
CA LEU A 262 14.20 -7.35 12.92
C LEU A 262 12.90 -7.18 13.72
N MET A 263 11.79 -6.90 13.05
CA MET A 263 10.51 -6.61 13.70
C MET A 263 9.70 -7.88 14.01
N GLY A 264 9.99 -8.98 13.33
CA GLY A 264 9.26 -10.24 13.43
C GLY A 264 7.88 -10.22 12.75
N PRO A 265 7.11 -11.32 12.86
CA PRO A 265 5.84 -11.47 12.15
C PRO A 265 4.67 -10.72 12.81
N ASN A 266 4.82 -10.25 14.06
CA ASN A 266 3.74 -9.61 14.81
C ASN A 266 3.66 -8.09 14.59
N LYS A 267 4.72 -7.50 14.03
CA LYS A 267 4.75 -6.09 13.63
C LYS A 267 4.26 -5.94 12.20
N ILE A 268 3.68 -4.79 11.90
CA ILE A 268 3.13 -4.49 10.59
C ILE A 268 4.24 -3.90 9.70
N LEU A 269 4.32 -4.38 8.46
CA LEU A 269 5.19 -3.82 7.42
C LEU A 269 4.38 -3.58 6.16
N THR A 270 4.25 -2.32 5.78
CA THR A 270 3.48 -1.87 4.63
C THR A 270 4.35 -1.04 3.71
N HIS A 271 3.88 -0.80 2.49
CA HIS A 271 4.53 0.09 1.55
C HIS A 271 3.48 0.97 0.89
N ALA A 272 3.86 2.18 0.48
CA ALA A 272 2.98 3.14 -0.20
C ALA A 272 3.43 3.44 -1.65
N PRO A 273 3.44 2.47 -2.57
CA PRO A 273 3.85 2.72 -3.95
C PRO A 273 2.84 3.57 -4.71
N VAL A 274 3.32 4.38 -5.65
CA VAL A 274 2.47 4.92 -6.71
C VAL A 274 1.91 3.81 -7.60
N ALA A 275 0.63 3.91 -7.97
CA ALA A 275 -0.08 2.89 -8.76
C ALA A 275 0.64 2.44 -10.05
N PRO A 276 1.29 3.34 -10.84
CA PRO A 276 2.05 2.94 -12.03
C PRO A 276 3.12 1.85 -11.81
N TRP A 277 3.64 1.73 -10.59
CA TRP A 277 4.71 0.79 -10.28
C TRP A 277 4.26 -0.67 -10.15
N PHE A 278 2.94 -0.93 -10.20
CA PHE A 278 2.37 -2.27 -10.35
C PHE A 278 2.10 -2.68 -11.79
N GLY A 279 2.32 -1.80 -12.78
CA GLY A 279 2.21 -2.18 -14.18
C GLY A 279 3.12 -3.37 -14.52
N LEU A 280 2.88 -4.01 -15.67
CA LEU A 280 3.68 -5.17 -16.09
C LEU A 280 5.17 -4.81 -16.16
N GLY A 281 6.00 -5.54 -15.41
CA GLY A 281 7.44 -5.26 -15.27
C GLY A 281 7.78 -4.07 -14.36
N GLY A 282 6.80 -3.50 -13.66
CA GLY A 282 6.98 -2.41 -12.71
C GLY A 282 7.70 -2.85 -11.43
N PRO A 283 8.39 -1.92 -10.73
CA PRO A 283 9.26 -2.25 -9.62
C PRO A 283 8.52 -2.88 -8.44
N TYR A 284 7.26 -2.49 -8.18
CA TYR A 284 6.49 -3.02 -7.06
C TYR A 284 5.81 -4.36 -7.37
N LEU A 285 5.46 -4.63 -8.63
CA LEU A 285 5.08 -5.98 -9.05
C LEU A 285 6.27 -6.95 -8.91
N MET A 286 7.48 -6.53 -9.30
CA MET A 286 8.69 -7.32 -9.09
C MET A 286 9.06 -7.49 -7.61
N LEU A 287 8.82 -6.47 -6.78
CA LEU A 287 9.03 -6.55 -5.34
C LEU A 287 8.09 -7.57 -4.68
N ASP A 288 6.79 -7.53 -5.00
CA ASP A 288 5.80 -8.47 -4.46
C ASP A 288 6.14 -9.92 -4.85
N GLN A 289 6.57 -10.15 -6.09
CA GLN A 289 7.03 -11.48 -6.53
C GLN A 289 8.24 -12.00 -5.75
N LYS A 290 9.13 -11.12 -5.26
CA LYS A 290 10.35 -11.50 -4.53
C LYS A 290 10.14 -11.64 -3.04
N VAL A 291 9.48 -10.66 -2.42
CA VAL A 291 9.35 -10.51 -0.96
C VAL A 291 7.95 -10.10 -0.52
N GLY A 292 6.95 -10.19 -1.39
CA GLY A 292 5.57 -9.81 -1.07
C GLY A 292 4.97 -10.57 0.10
N SER A 293 5.40 -11.80 0.37
CA SER A 293 4.98 -12.55 1.57
C SER A 293 5.44 -11.94 2.89
N GLN A 294 6.39 -11.01 2.84
CA GLN A 294 6.92 -10.27 4.00
C GLN A 294 6.23 -8.91 4.20
N ILE A 295 5.37 -8.49 3.26
CA ILE A 295 4.66 -7.21 3.29
C ILE A 295 3.19 -7.50 3.58
N ASP A 296 2.63 -6.86 4.61
CA ASP A 296 1.26 -7.10 5.06
C ASP A 296 0.23 -6.55 4.07
N TRP A 297 0.44 -5.33 3.56
CA TRP A 297 -0.34 -4.72 2.48
C TRP A 297 0.39 -3.55 1.82
N TYR A 298 -0.21 -3.02 0.74
CA TYR A 298 0.22 -1.85 -0.01
C TYR A 298 -0.82 -0.74 0.09
N ASN A 299 -0.41 0.44 0.56
CA ASN A 299 -1.17 1.69 0.54
C ASN A 299 -0.99 2.36 -0.83
N ILE A 300 -1.64 1.83 -1.87
CA ILE A 300 -1.34 2.19 -3.26
C ILE A 300 -1.81 3.61 -3.56
N GLN A 301 -0.89 4.50 -3.90
CA GLN A 301 -1.21 5.88 -4.23
C GLN A 301 -1.81 5.96 -5.65
N PHE A 302 -3.14 6.05 -5.74
CA PHE A 302 -3.87 6.29 -6.99
C PHE A 302 -4.11 7.79 -7.22
N TYR A 303 -3.05 8.58 -7.06
CA TYR A 303 -3.06 10.04 -7.15
C TYR A 303 -1.67 10.58 -7.51
N SER A 304 -1.61 11.83 -8.00
CA SER A 304 -0.42 12.47 -8.58
C SER A 304 -0.01 11.96 -9.97
N GLN A 305 -0.88 11.22 -10.66
CA GLN A 305 -0.68 10.71 -12.03
C GLN A 305 -1.42 11.51 -13.11
N GLY A 306 -1.68 12.80 -12.87
CA GLY A 306 -2.46 13.63 -13.77
C GLY A 306 -3.92 13.19 -13.83
N THR A 307 -4.44 12.92 -15.02
CA THR A 307 -5.86 12.57 -15.24
C THR A 307 -6.20 11.10 -14.93
N GLU A 308 -5.20 10.28 -14.60
CA GLU A 308 -5.39 8.85 -14.35
C GLU A 308 -6.05 8.58 -13.00
N TYR A 309 -6.79 7.46 -12.92
CA TYR A 309 -7.48 7.00 -11.71
C TYR A 309 -8.56 7.93 -11.17
N THR A 310 -9.12 8.82 -12.00
CA THR A 310 -10.13 9.81 -11.59
C THR A 310 -11.58 9.31 -11.72
N THR A 311 -11.76 8.07 -12.20
CA THR A 311 -13.07 7.42 -12.37
C THR A 311 -13.04 6.03 -11.75
N CYS A 312 -14.21 5.47 -11.44
CA CYS A 312 -14.25 4.09 -10.94
C CYS A 312 -13.69 3.08 -11.95
N ASP A 313 -13.93 3.28 -13.25
CA ASP A 313 -13.38 2.39 -14.27
C ASP A 313 -11.84 2.40 -14.26
N SER A 314 -11.24 3.59 -14.31
CA SER A 314 -9.77 3.73 -14.33
C SER A 314 -9.10 3.28 -13.04
N LEU A 315 -9.78 3.46 -11.89
CA LEU A 315 -9.30 3.02 -10.58
C LEU A 315 -9.45 1.51 -10.35
N VAL A 316 -10.60 0.94 -10.73
CA VAL A 316 -11.02 -0.38 -10.29
C VAL A 316 -10.92 -1.43 -11.38
N THR A 317 -11.41 -1.14 -12.59
CA THR A 317 -11.72 -2.16 -13.58
C THR A 317 -10.65 -2.27 -14.66
N GLN A 318 -10.27 -1.13 -15.24
CA GLN A 318 -9.36 -1.05 -16.36
C GLN A 318 -8.70 0.33 -16.37
N SER A 319 -7.42 0.37 -16.04
CA SER A 319 -6.60 1.57 -16.19
C SER A 319 -6.36 1.85 -17.68
N GLY A 320 -6.13 3.12 -18.00
CA GLY A 320 -5.97 3.59 -19.37
C GLY A 320 -4.73 4.44 -19.56
N GLY A 321 -4.72 5.17 -20.67
CA GLY A 321 -3.74 6.22 -20.97
C GLY A 321 -2.29 5.75 -20.85
N VAL A 322 -1.50 6.46 -20.03
CA VAL A 322 -0.05 6.25 -19.95
C VAL A 322 0.36 5.17 -18.94
N PHE A 323 -0.56 4.73 -18.09
CA PHE A 323 -0.33 3.71 -17.06
C PHE A 323 -1.36 2.56 -17.18
N PRO A 324 -1.33 1.77 -18.27
CA PRO A 324 -2.23 0.62 -18.40
C PRO A 324 -1.81 -0.55 -17.49
N ASN A 325 -2.75 -1.44 -17.17
CA ASN A 325 -2.58 -2.62 -16.32
C ASN A 325 -2.28 -2.32 -14.84
N THR A 326 -2.80 -1.22 -14.30
CA THR A 326 -2.55 -0.75 -12.93
C THR A 326 -3.82 -0.50 -12.12
N SER A 327 -5.02 -0.75 -12.66
CA SER A 327 -6.24 -0.71 -11.85
C SER A 327 -6.27 -1.87 -10.86
N ILE A 328 -7.11 -1.79 -9.81
CA ILE A 328 -7.21 -2.84 -8.78
C ILE A 328 -7.42 -4.24 -9.40
N LYS A 329 -8.36 -4.38 -10.34
CA LYS A 329 -8.64 -5.66 -11.01
C LYS A 329 -7.44 -6.17 -11.80
N GLU A 330 -6.71 -5.28 -12.46
CA GLU A 330 -5.53 -5.64 -13.25
C GLU A 330 -4.35 -6.05 -12.36
N ILE A 331 -4.13 -5.35 -11.24
CA ILE A 331 -3.10 -5.72 -10.27
C ILE A 331 -3.42 -7.08 -9.62
N MET A 332 -4.69 -7.34 -9.30
CA MET A 332 -5.14 -8.66 -8.85
C MET A 332 -4.87 -9.75 -9.89
N ALA A 333 -5.16 -9.46 -11.17
CA ALA A 333 -4.92 -10.38 -12.28
C ALA A 333 -3.42 -10.65 -12.51
N ALA A 334 -2.54 -9.70 -12.16
CA ALA A 334 -1.09 -9.85 -12.18
C ALA A 334 -0.55 -10.71 -11.02
N GLY A 335 -1.41 -11.14 -10.10
CA GLY A 335 -1.09 -12.12 -9.05
C GLY A 335 -0.89 -11.53 -7.65
N VAL A 336 -1.04 -10.21 -7.47
CA VAL A 336 -0.96 -9.61 -6.13
C VAL A 336 -2.23 -9.93 -5.34
N PRO A 337 -2.13 -10.49 -4.13
CA PRO A 337 -3.32 -10.89 -3.35
C PRO A 337 -4.27 -9.73 -3.07
N GLN A 338 -5.57 -9.93 -3.33
CA GLN A 338 -6.59 -8.88 -3.23
C GLN A 338 -6.64 -8.18 -1.87
N GLN A 339 -6.37 -8.91 -0.79
CA GLN A 339 -6.38 -8.38 0.57
C GLN A 339 -5.22 -7.41 0.88
N LYS A 340 -4.22 -7.32 0.00
CA LYS A 340 -3.07 -6.43 0.13
C LYS A 340 -3.24 -5.10 -0.58
N LEU A 341 -4.26 -4.91 -1.41
CA LEU A 341 -4.34 -3.77 -2.34
C LEU A 341 -5.18 -2.62 -1.77
N VAL A 342 -4.68 -1.89 -0.78
CA VAL A 342 -5.42 -0.77 -0.19
C VAL A 342 -5.46 0.40 -1.18
N ILE A 343 -6.66 0.93 -1.47
CA ILE A 343 -6.86 2.04 -2.40
C ILE A 343 -6.49 3.35 -1.70
N GLY A 344 -5.44 4.03 -2.13
CA GLY A 344 -5.04 5.35 -1.64
C GLY A 344 -5.63 6.49 -2.47
N LYS A 345 -6.25 7.47 -1.79
CA LYS A 345 -6.83 8.68 -2.41
C LYS A 345 -6.55 9.93 -1.58
N PRO A 346 -6.51 11.12 -2.20
CA PRO A 346 -6.33 12.33 -1.44
C PRO A 346 -7.62 12.75 -0.70
N GLY A 347 -7.46 13.45 0.43
CA GLY A 347 -8.57 13.98 1.23
C GLY A 347 -9.29 15.12 0.52
N LYS A 348 -8.53 16.03 -0.07
CA LYS A 348 -8.99 17.09 -0.99
C LYS A 348 -8.02 17.25 -2.18
N PRO A 349 -8.42 17.96 -3.25
CA PRO A 349 -7.58 18.14 -4.43
C PRO A 349 -6.21 18.77 -4.19
N SER A 350 -6.07 19.64 -3.18
CA SER A 350 -4.82 20.37 -2.92
C SER A 350 -3.81 19.58 -2.07
N ASP A 351 -4.15 18.38 -1.60
CA ASP A 351 -3.23 17.55 -0.81
C ASP A 351 -2.15 16.90 -1.70
N VAL A 352 -2.33 16.95 -3.02
CA VAL A 352 -1.49 16.23 -3.98
C VAL A 352 -0.94 17.13 -5.09
N GLY A 353 0.36 17.04 -5.30
CA GLY A 353 1.06 17.63 -6.44
C GLY A 353 0.96 16.77 -7.72
N VAL A 354 1.45 17.29 -8.84
CA VAL A 354 1.59 16.54 -10.09
C VAL A 354 2.95 15.83 -10.12
N SER A 355 2.97 14.49 -10.07
CA SER A 355 4.20 13.69 -10.22
C SER A 355 4.33 13.19 -11.67
N LEU A 356 4.40 14.11 -12.64
CA LEU A 356 4.60 13.77 -14.05
C LEU A 356 6.02 14.16 -14.50
N ARG A 357 6.99 13.26 -14.36
CA ARG A 357 8.17 13.30 -15.24
C ARG A 357 7.77 12.68 -16.59
N ARG A 358 7.52 13.52 -17.60
CA ARG A 358 7.39 13.05 -18.99
C ARG A 358 8.67 12.33 -19.39
N ARG A 359 8.52 11.15 -20.00
CA ARG A 359 9.62 10.42 -20.65
C ARG A 359 10.23 11.34 -21.73
N GLY A 360 11.44 11.89 -21.50
CA GLY A 360 12.22 12.59 -22.53
C GLY A 360 12.38 14.12 -22.43
N LEU A 361 12.13 14.78 -21.29
CA LEU A 361 12.50 16.19 -21.10
C LEU A 361 13.77 16.32 -20.22
N PRO A 362 14.78 17.11 -20.65
CA PRO A 362 16.03 17.27 -19.91
C PRO A 362 15.84 18.04 -18.60
N SER A 363 16.67 17.69 -17.62
CA SER A 363 16.61 18.07 -16.21
C SER A 363 17.00 19.52 -15.89
N SER A 364 16.91 20.46 -16.84
CA SER A 364 17.50 21.80 -16.72
C SER A 364 16.53 22.96 -16.84
N GLU A 365 15.23 22.74 -17.02
CA GLU A 365 14.23 23.80 -16.87
C GLU A 365 13.57 23.64 -15.51
N GLY A 366 13.83 24.60 -14.63
CA GLY A 366 13.49 24.54 -13.22
C GLY A 366 12.01 24.32 -12.96
N ASP A 367 11.76 23.75 -11.78
CA ASP A 367 10.46 23.41 -11.17
C ASP A 367 9.60 24.64 -10.83
N ASN A 368 9.46 25.58 -11.77
CA ASN A 368 8.47 26.64 -11.75
C ASN A 368 7.48 26.39 -12.88
N LEU A 369 6.59 25.41 -12.70
CA LEU A 369 5.33 25.44 -13.43
C LEU A 369 4.51 26.59 -12.84
N LEU A 370 4.70 27.75 -13.47
CA LEU A 370 3.89 28.94 -13.35
C LEU A 370 2.41 28.56 -13.30
N GLU A 371 1.72 29.03 -12.27
CA GLU A 371 0.28 29.24 -12.28
C GLU A 371 -0.09 30.29 -13.35
N ASP A 372 0.15 30.02 -14.64
CA ASP A 372 -0.32 30.91 -15.70
C ASP A 372 -1.77 30.53 -16.05
N SER A 373 -2.68 31.18 -15.36
CA SER A 373 -4.11 30.89 -15.33
C SER A 373 -4.88 31.44 -16.54
N HIS A 374 -4.30 31.49 -17.73
CA HIS A 374 -5.01 31.93 -18.94
C HIS A 374 -4.56 31.12 -20.15
N LEU A 375 -5.53 30.55 -20.88
CA LEU A 375 -5.46 29.99 -22.25
C LEU A 375 -5.49 28.46 -22.46
N ILE A 376 -5.73 27.64 -21.44
CA ILE A 376 -6.22 26.26 -21.66
C ILE A 376 -7.55 26.12 -20.92
N PRO A 377 -8.62 25.54 -21.52
CA PRO A 377 -9.79 25.17 -20.74
C PRO A 377 -9.29 24.37 -19.55
N ARG A 378 -9.54 24.83 -18.32
CA ARG A 378 -9.18 24.12 -17.09
C ARG A 378 -9.85 22.74 -17.16
N GLN A 379 -9.22 21.75 -17.77
CA GLN A 379 -9.31 20.40 -17.25
C GLN A 379 -8.78 20.55 -15.83
N ILE A 380 -9.69 20.58 -14.86
CA ILE A 380 -9.31 20.48 -13.46
C ILE A 380 -8.62 19.13 -13.38
N ASN A 381 -7.30 19.17 -13.44
CA ASN A 381 -6.47 18.02 -13.21
C ASN A 381 -6.65 17.70 -11.74
N THR A 382 -7.57 16.79 -11.42
CA THR A 382 -7.85 16.41 -10.04
C THR A 382 -6.70 15.62 -9.43
N ASN A 383 -5.66 15.29 -10.22
CA ASN A 383 -4.49 14.52 -9.79
C ASN A 383 -4.90 13.24 -9.05
N GLY A 384 -5.95 12.57 -9.51
CA GLY A 384 -6.49 11.37 -8.89
C GLY A 384 -7.48 11.60 -7.75
N PHE A 385 -7.81 12.84 -7.37
CA PHE A 385 -8.92 13.11 -6.45
C PHE A 385 -10.25 12.61 -7.04
N ILE A 386 -11.01 11.91 -6.20
CA ILE A 386 -12.39 11.48 -6.40
C ILE A 386 -13.12 11.92 -5.13
N ASP A 387 -14.27 12.59 -5.26
CA ASP A 387 -15.05 12.99 -4.09
C ASP A 387 -15.50 11.75 -3.27
N PRO A 388 -15.69 11.87 -1.94
CA PRO A 388 -15.95 10.72 -1.08
C PRO A 388 -17.16 9.86 -1.49
N ALA A 389 -18.24 10.46 -2.01
CA ALA A 389 -19.44 9.73 -2.39
C ALA A 389 -19.24 8.94 -3.70
N THR A 390 -18.56 9.54 -4.68
CA THR A 390 -18.13 8.83 -5.88
C THR A 390 -17.13 7.71 -5.52
N LEU A 391 -16.20 7.98 -4.60
CA LEU A 391 -15.24 6.96 -4.14
C LEU A 391 -15.95 5.80 -3.45
N ALA A 392 -16.98 6.03 -2.64
CA ALA A 392 -17.80 4.98 -2.04
C ALA A 392 -18.39 4.05 -3.10
N THR A 393 -18.85 4.62 -4.22
CA THR A 393 -19.34 3.85 -5.37
C THR A 393 -18.23 3.00 -5.98
N CYS A 394 -17.04 3.55 -6.18
CA CYS A 394 -15.89 2.81 -6.72
C CYS A 394 -15.45 1.67 -5.79
N VAL A 395 -15.39 1.91 -4.48
CA VAL A 395 -15.04 0.91 -3.47
C VAL A 395 -16.07 -0.22 -3.44
N ASN A 396 -17.37 0.10 -3.60
CA ASN A 396 -18.42 -0.90 -3.73
C ASN A 396 -18.27 -1.74 -5.02
N GLN A 397 -17.90 -1.12 -6.14
CA GLN A 397 -17.59 -1.84 -7.38
C GLN A 397 -16.38 -2.78 -7.21
N ALA A 398 -15.29 -2.33 -6.61
CA ALA A 398 -14.14 -3.17 -6.30
C ALA A 398 -14.55 -4.36 -5.43
N LYS A 399 -15.37 -4.08 -4.41
CA LYS A 399 -15.95 -5.10 -3.53
C LYS A 399 -16.79 -6.13 -4.30
N ALA A 400 -17.56 -5.74 -5.31
CA ALA A 400 -18.30 -6.67 -6.16
C ALA A 400 -17.37 -7.58 -7.01
N LEU A 401 -16.14 -7.13 -7.30
CA LEU A 401 -15.11 -7.89 -8.02
C LEU A 401 -14.25 -8.79 -7.12
N GLY A 402 -14.60 -8.94 -5.84
CA GLY A 402 -13.91 -9.82 -4.89
C GLY A 402 -12.78 -9.18 -4.08
N TRP A 403 -12.54 -7.87 -4.26
CA TRP A 403 -11.56 -7.11 -3.48
C TRP A 403 -12.07 -6.75 -2.08
N ARG A 404 -11.23 -6.84 -1.04
CA ARG A 404 -11.60 -6.62 0.37
C ARG A 404 -10.54 -5.86 1.19
N ALA A 405 -9.51 -5.28 0.58
CA ALA A 405 -8.38 -4.70 1.30
C ALA A 405 -8.75 -3.45 2.12
N GLY A 406 -9.50 -2.50 1.57
CA GLY A 406 -9.89 -1.25 2.25
C GLY A 406 -9.25 0.01 1.64
N VAL A 407 -9.34 1.15 2.32
CA VAL A 407 -8.99 2.47 1.77
C VAL A 407 -7.97 3.17 2.65
N MET A 408 -7.08 3.92 2.00
CA MET A 408 -6.10 4.81 2.58
C MET A 408 -6.38 6.24 2.12
N THR A 409 -6.11 7.22 2.97
CA THR A 409 -6.17 8.64 2.59
C THR A 409 -4.92 9.44 2.94
N TRP A 410 -4.56 10.34 2.03
CA TRP A 410 -3.60 11.42 2.21
C TRP A 410 -4.33 12.77 2.11
N GLU A 411 -4.62 13.47 3.19
CA GLU A 411 -4.14 13.26 4.56
C GLU A 411 -5.10 13.88 5.58
N PHE A 412 -4.81 13.69 6.87
CA PHE A 412 -5.38 14.50 7.94
C PHE A 412 -4.85 15.95 7.83
N PRO A 413 -5.65 17.00 8.11
CA PRO A 413 -7.04 17.00 8.60
C PRO A 413 -8.11 16.96 7.50
N ASP A 414 -7.72 16.98 6.22
CA ASP A 414 -8.66 17.14 5.12
C ASP A 414 -9.48 15.88 4.83
N ALA A 415 -9.00 14.71 5.25
CA ALA A 415 -9.78 13.49 5.38
C ALA A 415 -9.92 13.09 6.86
N ASP A 416 -11.09 13.34 7.45
CA ASP A 416 -11.40 12.95 8.83
C ASP A 416 -12.48 11.85 8.91
N ASN A 417 -13.06 11.65 10.09
CA ASN A 417 -14.15 10.70 10.33
C ASN A 417 -15.33 10.87 9.37
N THR A 418 -15.63 12.08 8.89
CA THR A 418 -16.71 12.36 7.94
C THR A 418 -16.35 11.80 6.56
N TRP A 419 -15.10 11.99 6.14
CA TRP A 419 -14.58 11.46 4.88
C TRP A 419 -14.69 9.93 4.87
N ILE A 420 -14.13 9.26 5.88
CA ILE A 420 -14.07 7.79 5.89
C ILE A 420 -15.45 7.15 6.11
N LYS A 421 -16.35 7.80 6.86
CA LYS A 421 -17.73 7.35 6.99
C LYS A 421 -18.42 7.32 5.63
N THR A 422 -18.26 8.37 4.83
CA THR A 422 -18.84 8.46 3.49
C THR A 422 -18.25 7.40 2.57
N VAL A 423 -16.92 7.29 2.50
CA VAL A 423 -16.24 6.32 1.61
C VAL A 423 -16.61 4.87 1.92
N ARG A 424 -16.86 4.55 3.20
CA ARG A 424 -17.19 3.20 3.63
C ARG A 424 -18.67 2.85 3.49
N GLU A 425 -19.56 3.82 3.34
CA GLU A 425 -21.01 3.63 3.55
C GLU A 425 -21.62 2.52 2.69
N GLN A 426 -21.19 2.37 1.43
CA GLN A 426 -21.76 1.40 0.49
C GLN A 426 -21.11 0.01 0.60
N ALA A 427 -19.81 -0.03 0.90
CA ALA A 427 -19.01 -1.25 0.82
C ALA A 427 -18.71 -1.87 2.19
N PHE A 428 -18.61 -1.07 3.24
CA PHE A 428 -18.21 -1.49 4.58
C PHE A 428 -19.05 -0.79 5.67
N PRO A 429 -20.40 -0.96 5.63
CA PRO A 429 -21.29 -0.28 6.56
C PRO A 429 -20.95 -0.63 8.00
N ASP A 430 -20.90 0.39 8.86
CA ASP A 430 -20.69 0.23 10.29
C ASP A 430 -21.98 -0.31 10.92
N TRP A 431 -22.10 -1.64 11.06
CA TRP A 431 -23.24 -2.27 11.75
C TRP A 431 -23.46 -1.75 13.18
N ARG A 432 -22.46 -1.10 13.78
CA ARG A 432 -22.55 -0.49 15.12
C ARG A 432 -23.24 0.87 15.12
N SER A 433 -23.18 1.66 14.05
CA SER A 433 -23.87 2.96 14.01
C SER A 433 -25.37 2.83 13.76
N ASP A 434 -25.80 1.74 13.12
CA ASP A 434 -27.21 1.52 12.77
C ASP A 434 -27.99 0.87 13.93
N ASN A 435 -27.29 0.44 14.99
CA ASN A 435 -27.92 -0.17 16.16
C ASN A 435 -28.45 0.83 17.19
N GLU A 436 -28.14 2.14 17.10
CA GLU A 436 -28.84 3.12 17.96
C GLU A 436 -30.31 3.26 17.58
N THR A 437 -30.67 3.02 16.32
CA THR A 437 -32.08 2.99 15.87
C THR A 437 -32.78 1.69 16.28
N TRP A 438 -32.08 0.56 16.31
CA TRP A 438 -32.64 -0.71 16.79
C TRP A 438 -32.79 -0.76 18.32
N VAL A 439 -31.88 -0.15 19.07
CA VAL A 439 -32.02 -0.04 20.54
C VAL A 439 -33.24 0.79 20.92
N LEU A 440 -33.55 1.87 20.19
CA LEU A 440 -34.79 2.64 20.40
C LEU A 440 -36.05 1.85 20.03
N LEU A 441 -36.01 1.06 18.95
CA LEU A 441 -37.12 0.17 18.56
C LEU A 441 -37.38 -0.97 19.57
N PHE A 442 -36.33 -1.52 20.19
CA PHE A 442 -36.47 -2.53 21.26
C PHE A 442 -36.99 -1.92 22.57
N VAL A 443 -36.57 -0.70 22.92
CA VAL A 443 -37.09 0.02 24.10
C VAL A 443 -38.54 0.43 23.90
N GLU A 444 -38.94 0.89 22.71
CA GLU A 444 -40.34 1.20 22.40
C GLU A 444 -41.23 -0.06 22.39
N MET A 445 -40.73 -1.21 21.92
CA MET A 445 -41.48 -2.47 21.98
C MET A 445 -41.70 -2.97 23.42
N GLU A 446 -40.70 -2.89 24.31
CA GLU A 446 -40.87 -3.26 25.73
C GLU A 446 -41.85 -2.34 26.46
N VAL A 447 -41.88 -1.05 26.12
CA VAL A 447 -42.85 -0.10 26.71
C VAL A 447 -44.28 -0.39 26.25
N VAL A 448 -44.49 -0.83 25.00
CA VAL A 448 -45.82 -1.22 24.49
C VAL A 448 -46.31 -2.53 25.10
N GLU A 449 -45.44 -3.50 25.38
CA GLU A 449 -45.85 -4.73 26.10
C GLU A 449 -46.22 -4.44 27.56
N SER A 450 -45.56 -3.49 28.23
CA SER A 450 -45.89 -3.11 29.61
C SER A 450 -47.22 -2.36 29.75
N THR A 451 -47.62 -1.59 28.73
CA THR A 451 -48.86 -0.78 28.73
C THR A 451 -50.08 -1.55 28.23
N LEU A 452 -49.89 -2.73 27.62
CA LEU A 452 -50.97 -3.67 27.28
C LEU A 452 -51.18 -4.76 28.35
N ALA A 453 -50.32 -4.79 29.38
CA ALA A 453 -50.40 -5.71 30.51
C ALA A 453 -51.01 -5.08 31.79
N GLU A 454 -51.30 -3.78 31.79
CA GLU A 454 -52.15 -3.08 32.76
C GLU A 454 -53.55 -2.84 32.16
#